data_AF-A0AA35V2T9-F1
#
_entry.id   AF-A0AA35V2T9-F1
#
_cell.length_a   1.000
_cell.length_b   1.000
_cell.length_c   1.000
_cell.angle_alpha   90.00
_cell.angle_beta   90.00
_cell.angle_gamma   90.00
#
_symmetry.space_group_name_H-M   'P 1'
#
loop_
_entity.id
_entity.type
_entity.pdbx_description
1 polymer ?
#
loop_
_entity_poly.entity_id
_entity_poly.type
_entity_poly.pdbx_seq_one_letter_code
_entity_poly.pdbx_strand_id
1 'polypeptide(L)'
;MGLFSWFSANEEVDLFAKTLAQDIAKRYPPSMDTAPEKKISANRLTKILEDAYAKAKRFNQEKALGMYRKAKFGNTFRWELKELGYSKEFIEVATEGLIVHLSRK
;
A
#
# COMPACT_ATOMS: atom_id res chain seq x y z
N MET A 1 -9.55 -29.50 -2.86
CA MET A 1 -8.53 -28.59 -2.30
C MET A 1 -9.08 -27.16 -2.18
N GLY A 2 -10.08 -26.90 -1.33
CA GLY A 2 -10.92 -25.68 -1.48
C GLY A 2 -10.72 -24.55 -0.47
N LEU A 3 -10.17 -24.84 0.73
CA LEU A 3 -10.15 -23.86 1.83
C LEU A 3 -8.73 -23.39 2.17
N PHE A 4 -7.76 -24.30 2.29
CA PHE A 4 -6.36 -23.97 2.62
C PHE A 4 -5.71 -23.00 1.62
N SER A 5 -5.90 -23.18 0.31
CA SER A 5 -5.35 -22.27 -0.71
C SER A 5 -5.96 -20.85 -0.63
N TRP A 6 -7.22 -20.73 -0.21
CA TRP A 6 -7.87 -19.44 -0.04
C TRP A 6 -7.37 -18.69 1.20
N PHE A 7 -7.11 -19.41 2.30
CA PHE A 7 -6.49 -18.83 3.50
C PHE A 7 -5.06 -18.34 3.22
N SER A 8 -4.23 -19.16 2.55
CA SER A 8 -2.87 -18.76 2.20
C SER A 8 -2.82 -17.55 1.26
N ALA A 9 -3.72 -17.47 0.29
CA ALA A 9 -3.78 -16.32 -0.62
C ALA A 9 -4.21 -15.02 0.09
N ASN A 10 -5.05 -15.11 1.13
CA ASN A 10 -5.48 -13.95 1.91
C ASN A 10 -4.38 -13.46 2.86
N GLU A 11 -3.60 -14.38 3.41
CA GLU A 11 -2.43 -14.06 4.24
C GLU A 11 -1.32 -13.43 3.39
N GLU A 12 -1.09 -13.95 2.18
CA GLU A 12 -0.13 -13.39 1.23
C GLU A 12 -0.48 -11.94 0.84
N VAL A 13 -1.76 -11.66 0.62
CA VAL A 13 -2.27 -10.30 0.37
C VAL A 13 -1.98 -9.36 1.54
N ASP A 14 -2.19 -9.82 2.78
CA ASP A 14 -1.92 -9.01 3.97
C ASP A 14 -0.42 -8.75 4.16
N LEU A 15 0.40 -9.79 4.04
CA LEU A 15 1.85 -9.69 4.14
C LEU A 15 2.42 -8.74 3.08
N PHE A 16 1.91 -8.82 1.85
CA PHE A 16 2.35 -7.93 0.78
C PHE A 16 1.91 -6.48 1.02
N ALA A 17 0.69 -6.26 1.51
CA ALA A 17 0.20 -4.93 1.86
C ALA A 17 1.06 -4.28 2.96
N LYS A 18 1.39 -5.04 4.01
CA LYS A 18 2.27 -4.57 5.10
C LYS A 18 3.68 -4.27 4.60
N THR A 19 4.24 -5.19 3.81
CA THR A 19 5.56 -5.02 3.19
C THR A 19 5.60 -3.73 2.36
N LEU A 20 4.55 -3.45 1.60
CA LEU A 20 4.47 -2.25 0.77
C LEU A 20 4.49 -0.96 1.59
N ALA A 21 3.71 -0.91 2.67
CA ALA A 21 3.70 0.21 3.60
C ALA A 21 5.07 0.40 4.30
N GLN A 22 5.74 -0.70 4.67
CA GLN A 22 7.09 -0.65 5.23
C GLN A 22 8.15 -0.20 4.22
N ASP A 23 8.02 -0.59 2.94
CA ASP A 23 8.88 -0.09 1.85
C ASP A 23 8.76 1.44 1.70
N ILE A 24 7.53 1.97 1.82
CA ILE A 24 7.28 3.41 1.84
C ILE A 24 7.95 4.04 3.06
N ALA A 25 7.78 3.47 4.26
CA ALA A 25 8.38 3.99 5.49
C ALA A 25 9.90 4.02 5.49
N LYS A 26 10.56 3.07 4.83
CA LYS A 26 12.02 3.09 4.64
C LYS A 26 12.50 4.28 3.81
N ARG A 27 11.70 4.72 2.84
CA ARG A 27 12.06 5.80 1.90
C ARG A 27 11.52 7.17 2.31
N TYR A 28 10.39 7.16 3.03
CA TYR A 28 9.67 8.32 3.52
C TYR A 28 9.18 8.02 4.94
N PRO A 29 10.03 8.15 5.97
CA PRO A 29 9.64 7.84 7.35
C PRO A 29 8.50 8.76 7.83
N PRO A 30 7.64 8.28 8.75
CA PRO A 30 6.47 9.02 9.26
C PRO A 30 6.85 10.37 9.90
N SER A 31 8.05 10.48 10.45
CA SER A 31 8.58 11.74 10.99
C SER A 31 8.78 12.84 9.94
N MET A 32 8.94 12.49 8.65
CA MET A 32 9.02 13.46 7.56
C MET A 32 7.64 13.96 7.12
N ASP A 33 6.58 13.18 7.39
CA ASP A 33 5.21 13.56 7.06
C ASP A 33 4.63 14.56 8.05
N THR A 34 4.92 14.33 9.33
CA THR A 34 4.46 15.17 10.43
C THR A 34 5.30 16.42 10.64
N ALA A 35 6.56 16.44 10.19
CA ALA A 35 7.44 17.61 10.28
C ALA A 35 7.52 18.38 8.94
N PRO A 36 6.89 19.57 8.80
CA PRO A 36 6.85 20.31 7.54
C PRO A 36 8.25 20.70 7.01
N GLU A 37 9.22 20.83 7.91
CA GLU A 37 10.60 21.22 7.61
C GLU A 37 11.44 20.08 6.98
N LYS A 38 11.00 18.84 7.18
CA LYS A 38 11.67 17.62 6.69
C LYS A 38 10.91 16.95 5.55
N LYS A 39 9.85 17.58 5.05
CA LYS A 39 9.09 17.07 3.91
C LYS A 39 9.99 17.04 2.68
N ILE A 40 10.08 15.86 2.08
CA ILE A 40 10.71 15.70 0.77
C ILE A 40 9.89 16.44 -0.29
N SER A 41 10.50 16.72 -1.45
CA SER A 41 9.77 17.33 -2.56
C SER A 41 8.59 16.46 -2.99
N ALA A 42 7.48 17.10 -3.36
CA ALA A 42 6.28 16.42 -3.82
C ALA A 42 6.59 15.41 -4.95
N ASN A 43 7.47 15.78 -5.88
CA ASN A 43 7.87 14.92 -7.00
C ASN A 43 8.60 13.64 -6.53
N ARG A 44 9.39 13.72 -5.46
CA ARG A 44 10.05 12.54 -4.88
C ARG A 44 9.06 11.64 -4.16
N LEU A 45 8.10 12.23 -3.44
CA LEU A 45 7.04 11.48 -2.78
C LEU A 45 6.16 10.74 -3.81
N THR A 46 5.77 11.43 -4.89
CA THR A 46 5.02 10.84 -6.01
C THR A 46 5.76 9.63 -6.58
N LYS A 47 7.07 9.74 -6.87
CA LYS A 47 7.85 8.60 -7.37
C LYS A 47 7.88 7.41 -6.41
N ILE A 48 8.00 7.66 -5.09
CA ILE A 48 7.98 6.59 -4.08
C ILE A 48 6.62 5.87 -4.09
N LEU A 49 5.53 6.62 -4.17
CA LEU A 49 4.18 6.07 -4.26
C LEU A 49 3.94 5.34 -5.58
N GLU A 50 4.36 5.90 -6.72
CA GLU A 50 4.27 5.26 -8.03
C GLU A 50 5.02 3.93 -8.09
N ASP A 51 6.25 3.88 -7.56
CA ASP A 51 7.02 2.64 -7.43
C ASP A 51 6.26 1.60 -6.60
N ALA A 52 5.68 2.01 -5.47
CA ALA A 52 4.89 1.14 -4.61
C ALA A 52 3.64 0.63 -5.34
N TYR A 53 2.92 1.50 -6.04
CA TYR A 53 1.74 1.14 -6.81
C TYR A 53 2.07 0.22 -7.99
N ALA A 54 3.23 0.40 -8.63
CA ALA A 54 3.70 -0.49 -9.69
C ALA A 54 3.95 -1.91 -9.13
N LYS A 55 4.57 -2.03 -7.96
CA LYS A 55 4.71 -3.33 -7.26
C LYS A 55 3.35 -3.94 -6.93
N ALA A 56 2.41 -3.14 -6.41
CA ALA A 56 1.04 -3.56 -6.14
C ALA A 56 0.32 -4.08 -7.39
N LYS A 57 0.44 -3.36 -8.52
CA LYS A 57 -0.16 -3.77 -9.79
C LYS A 57 0.41 -5.10 -10.29
N ARG A 58 1.73 -5.29 -10.22
CA ARG A 58 2.39 -6.55 -10.60
C ARG A 58 1.89 -7.72 -9.76
N PHE A 59 1.88 -7.59 -8.44
CA PHE A 59 1.34 -8.60 -7.55
C PHE A 59 -0.13 -8.93 -7.86
N ASN A 60 -0.93 -7.90 -8.16
CA ASN A 60 -2.32 -8.09 -8.57
C ASN A 60 -2.48 -8.87 -9.89
N GLN A 61 -1.59 -8.63 -10.86
CA GLN A 61 -1.57 -9.36 -12.14
C GLN A 61 -1.13 -10.82 -11.94
N GLU A 62 -0.12 -11.06 -11.11
CA GLU A 62 0.40 -12.41 -10.83
C GLU A 62 -0.59 -13.26 -10.03
N LYS A 63 -1.27 -12.67 -9.05
CA LYS A 63 -2.18 -13.37 -8.14
C LYS A 63 -3.65 -13.27 -8.53
N ALA A 64 -3.95 -12.56 -9.63
CA ALA A 64 -5.30 -12.28 -10.12
C ALA A 64 -6.26 -11.88 -8.98
N LEU A 65 -5.92 -10.83 -8.23
CA LEU A 65 -6.72 -10.48 -7.05
C LEU A 65 -8.13 -10.09 -7.47
N GLY A 66 -9.12 -10.83 -6.96
CA GLY A 66 -10.53 -10.47 -7.09
C GLY A 66 -10.87 -9.20 -6.30
N MET A 67 -12.06 -8.65 -6.53
CA MET A 67 -12.53 -7.39 -5.91
C MET A 67 -12.37 -7.38 -4.39
N TYR A 68 -12.75 -8.47 -3.72
CA TYR A 68 -12.63 -8.61 -2.27
C TYR A 68 -11.17 -8.49 -1.79
N ARG A 69 -10.24 -9.18 -2.45
CA ARG A 69 -8.82 -9.16 -2.07
C ARG A 69 -8.19 -7.79 -2.31
N LYS A 70 -8.61 -7.06 -3.35
CA LYS A 70 -8.19 -5.66 -3.57
C LYS A 70 -8.66 -4.73 -2.45
N ALA A 71 -9.91 -4.88 -2.02
CA ALA A 71 -10.45 -4.11 -0.89
C ALA A 71 -9.72 -4.46 0.42
N LYS A 72 -9.47 -5.75 0.67
CA LYS A 72 -8.68 -6.21 1.81
C LYS A 72 -7.26 -5.64 1.78
N PHE A 73 -6.58 -5.70 0.63
CA PHE A 73 -5.26 -5.11 0.43
C PHE A 73 -5.22 -3.63 0.81
N GLY A 74 -6.16 -2.83 0.30
CA GLY A 74 -6.26 -1.41 0.62
C GLY A 74 -6.50 -1.15 2.10
N ASN A 75 -7.38 -1.92 2.75
CA ASN A 75 -7.62 -1.80 4.19
C ASN A 75 -6.37 -2.17 5.01
N THR A 76 -5.73 -3.31 4.74
CA THR A 76 -4.52 -3.73 5.46
C THR A 76 -3.39 -2.70 5.27
N PHE A 77 -3.21 -2.20 4.05
CA PHE A 77 -2.25 -1.13 3.76
C PHE A 77 -2.55 0.16 4.54
N ARG A 78 -3.82 0.58 4.57
CA ARG A 78 -4.27 1.75 5.33
C ARG A 78 -3.98 1.61 6.83
N TRP A 79 -4.25 0.44 7.40
CA TRP A 79 -4.01 0.16 8.81
C TRP A 79 -2.51 0.16 9.14
N GLU A 80 -1.68 -0.48 8.32
CA GLU A 80 -0.23 -0.49 8.54
C GLU A 80 0.35 0.93 8.51
N LEU A 81 -0.05 1.78 7.55
CA LEU A 81 0.37 3.18 7.54
C LEU A 81 -0.09 3.95 8.78
N LYS A 82 -1.29 3.65 9.29
CA LYS A 82 -1.77 4.24 10.54
C LYS A 82 -0.91 3.81 11.73
N GLU A 83 -0.57 2.52 11.82
CA GLU A 83 0.27 1.96 12.89
C GLU A 83 1.71 2.52 12.84
N LEU A 84 2.22 2.79 11.64
CA LEU A 84 3.50 3.47 11.43
C LEU A 84 3.47 4.95 11.86
N GLY A 85 2.30 5.55 12.07
CA GLY A 85 2.15 6.92 12.58
C GLY A 85 2.10 8.01 11.51
N TYR A 86 1.68 7.68 10.28
CA TYR A 86 1.45 8.69 9.24
C TYR A 86 0.23 9.56 9.53
N SER A 87 0.21 10.77 8.94
CA SER A 87 -0.97 11.63 9.00
C SER A 87 -2.15 11.01 8.27
N LYS A 88 -3.37 11.36 8.72
CA LYS A 88 -4.60 10.89 8.07
C LYS A 88 -4.65 11.30 6.60
N GLU A 89 -4.21 12.53 6.28
CA GLU A 89 -4.16 13.05 4.91
C GLU A 89 -3.27 12.21 4.01
N PHE A 90 -2.05 11.89 4.46
CA PHE A 90 -1.15 11.02 3.71
C PHE A 90 -1.73 9.62 3.51
N ILE A 91 -2.31 9.04 4.57
CA ILE A 91 -2.92 7.70 4.52
C ILE A 91 -4.04 7.66 3.47
N GLU A 92 -4.90 8.67 3.43
CA GLU A 92 -6.00 8.73 2.47
C GLU A 92 -5.48 8.84 1.04
N VAL A 93 -4.57 9.78 0.76
CA VAL A 93 -3.94 9.93 -0.57
C VAL A 93 -3.23 8.65 -1.01
N ALA A 94 -2.42 8.07 -0.12
CA ALA A 94 -1.66 6.86 -0.43
C ALA A 94 -2.57 5.67 -0.74
N THR A 95 -3.68 5.53 0.01
CA THR A 95 -4.63 4.42 -0.13
C THR A 95 -5.52 4.58 -1.36
N GLU A 96 -6.02 5.79 -1.62
CA GLU A 96 -6.83 6.07 -2.81
C GLU A 96 -6.03 5.87 -4.09
N GLY A 97 -4.80 6.40 -4.14
CA GLY A 97 -3.90 6.21 -5.27
C GLY A 97 -3.63 4.74 -5.57
N LEU A 98 -3.46 3.93 -4.51
CA LEU A 98 -3.28 2.49 -4.61
C LEU A 98 -4.50 1.79 -5.21
N ILE A 99 -5.71 2.07 -4.69
CA ILE A 99 -6.96 1.44 -5.19
C ILE A 99 -7.21 1.82 -6.65
N VAL A 100 -6.98 3.07 -7.03
CA VAL A 100 -7.09 3.52 -8.43
C VAL A 100 -6.12 2.73 -9.32
N HIS A 101 -4.86 2.56 -8.92
CA HIS A 101 -3.88 1.79 -9.70
C HIS A 101 -4.22 0.31 -9.80
N LEU A 102 -4.80 -0.29 -8.75
CA LEU A 102 -5.25 -1.68 -8.76
C LEU A 102 -6.53 -1.91 -9.57
N SER A 103 -7.33 -0.87 -9.78
CA SER A 103 -8.61 -0.93 -10.50
C SER A 103 -8.45 -0.67 -12.00
N ARG A 104 -7.37 -0.02 -12.42
CA ARG A 104 -7.03 0.17 -13.83
C ARG A 104 -6.68 -1.17 -14.47
N LYS A 105 -7.39 -1.50 -15.56
CA LYS A 105 -7.13 -2.70 -16.40
C LYS A 105 -5.75 -2.63 -17.06
#